data_AF-A4UX20-F1
#
_entry.id   AF-A4UX20-F1
#
_cell.length_a   1.000
_cell.length_b   1.000
_cell.length_c   1.000
_cell.angle_alpha   90.00
_cell.angle_beta   90.00
_cell.angle_gamma   90.00
#
_symmetry.space_group_name_H-M   'P 1'
#
loop_
_entity.id
_entity.type
_entity.pdbx_description
1 polymer ?
#
loop_
_entity_poly.entity_id
_entity_poly.type
_entity_poly.pdbx_seq_one_letter_code
_entity_poly.pdbx_strand_id
1 'polypeptide(L)'
;MFALFVCYAFSAAEAHPKFTYKKCTKGGYTPVNAFIVHDKHIGQVSDRKDTAIDYEKDVGVTVSGGTLSQKLVNTYNGQKVIGSRLYVLNADEKNYEIFKLTGKEFTYTVEMKEIQCGVNAALYTCEMPAAGKAPYGAAYGSGYCDGNCVDGSCCPEFDIQEASSHAMVFTVHTCSTPTNGCDTSGCGYNPYRDSQDKTFWAVGGKVDVSKPVTVVTQFVATGTTLTEIKRKYVQGGKVTEAAKSLSDKFCNYNGGTRTMANMGASFNRGHVLVFSLWDGDGMSWMDGGNAGSCTSYNVKQVEATSPNLKVTWSDVRFGDIDSTY
;
A
#
# COMPACT_ATOMS: atom_id res chain seq x y z
N MET A 1 30.72 -49.01 -15.72
CA MET A 1 30.99 -47.57 -15.60
C MET A 1 29.69 -46.84 -15.93
N PHE A 2 28.83 -46.64 -14.94
CA PHE A 2 27.56 -45.93 -15.08
C PHE A 2 27.81 -44.46 -14.77
N ALA A 3 27.73 -43.59 -15.78
CA ALA A 3 27.82 -42.15 -15.59
C ALA A 3 26.49 -41.66 -15.01
N LEU A 4 26.50 -41.27 -13.73
CA LEU A 4 25.39 -40.60 -13.07
C LEU A 4 25.30 -39.17 -13.65
N PHE A 5 24.36 -38.93 -14.55
CA PHE A 5 24.00 -37.56 -14.94
C PHE A 5 23.24 -36.91 -13.77
N VAL A 6 23.95 -36.12 -12.97
CA VAL A 6 23.33 -35.21 -12.00
C VAL A 6 22.67 -34.10 -12.80
N CYS A 7 21.36 -34.21 -12.99
CA CYS A 7 20.54 -33.14 -13.54
C CYS A 7 20.45 -32.04 -12.47
N TYR A 8 21.33 -31.04 -12.54
CA TYR A 8 21.14 -29.79 -11.80
C TYR A 8 19.87 -29.13 -12.36
N ALA A 9 18.75 -29.30 -11.66
CA ALA A 9 17.57 -28.50 -11.90
C ALA A 9 17.94 -27.04 -11.55
N PHE A 10 18.25 -26.24 -12.58
CA PHE A 10 18.31 -24.80 -12.43
C PHE A 10 16.93 -24.33 -11.99
N SER A 11 16.79 -23.86 -10.75
CA SER A 11 15.61 -23.11 -10.34
C SER A 11 15.55 -21.89 -11.25
N ALA A 12 14.48 -21.75 -12.03
CA ALA A 12 14.28 -20.55 -12.83
C ALA A 12 14.13 -19.35 -11.87
N ALA A 13 14.88 -18.28 -12.12
CA ALA A 13 14.71 -17.03 -11.40
C ALA A 13 13.26 -16.55 -11.52
N GLU A 14 12.73 -15.93 -10.46
CA GLU A 14 11.37 -15.41 -10.45
C GLU A 14 11.20 -14.35 -11.55
N ALA A 15 10.13 -14.48 -12.35
CA ALA A 15 9.81 -13.53 -13.39
C ALA A 15 8.85 -12.48 -12.82
N HIS A 16 9.38 -11.30 -12.47
CA HIS A 16 8.56 -10.22 -11.91
C HIS A 16 7.66 -9.59 -12.99
N PRO A 17 6.36 -9.37 -12.72
CA PRO A 17 5.50 -8.65 -13.64
C PRO A 17 5.99 -7.22 -13.87
N LYS A 18 6.09 -6.81 -15.14
CA LYS A 18 6.48 -5.45 -15.53
C LYS A 18 5.42 -4.45 -15.12
N PHE A 19 5.85 -3.36 -14.50
CA PHE A 19 5.01 -2.27 -14.06
C PHE A 19 5.55 -0.92 -14.55
N THR A 20 4.67 0.06 -14.73
CA THR A 20 5.05 1.40 -15.14
C THR A 20 4.32 2.44 -14.31
N TYR A 21 5.09 3.35 -13.69
CA TYR A 21 4.54 4.54 -13.04
C TYR A 21 5.08 5.80 -13.71
N LYS A 22 4.58 6.98 -13.32
CA LYS A 22 4.96 8.26 -13.92
C LYS A 22 5.71 9.13 -12.92
N LYS A 23 6.87 9.66 -13.32
CA LYS A 23 7.52 10.79 -12.64
C LYS A 23 7.00 12.09 -13.22
N CYS A 24 6.40 12.94 -12.40
CA CYS A 24 5.73 14.16 -12.83
C CYS A 24 6.50 15.41 -12.43
N THR A 25 6.40 16.41 -13.29
CA THR A 25 6.79 17.80 -13.07
C THR A 25 5.66 18.69 -13.57
N LYS A 26 5.71 19.99 -13.29
CA LYS A 26 4.74 20.94 -13.87
C LYS A 26 4.75 20.99 -15.41
N GLY A 27 5.85 20.53 -16.04
CA GLY A 27 5.98 20.48 -17.50
C GLY A 27 5.47 19.19 -18.15
N GLY A 28 4.96 18.22 -17.37
CA GLY A 28 4.52 16.92 -17.86
C GLY A 28 5.17 15.77 -17.09
N TYR A 29 5.14 14.57 -17.65
CA TYR A 29 5.62 13.37 -16.98
C TYR A 29 6.56 12.52 -17.85
N THR A 30 7.39 11.72 -17.18
CA THR A 30 8.21 10.66 -17.79
C THR A 30 7.78 9.31 -17.24
N PRO A 31 7.50 8.30 -18.08
CA PRO A 31 7.26 6.93 -17.62
C PRO A 31 8.52 6.33 -16.98
N VAL A 32 8.35 5.54 -15.93
CA VAL A 32 9.41 4.80 -15.24
C VAL A 32 9.08 3.32 -15.30
N ASN A 33 10.00 2.55 -15.87
CA ASN A 33 9.93 1.09 -15.87
C ASN A 33 10.31 0.57 -14.49
N ALA A 34 9.46 -0.31 -13.96
CA ALA A 34 9.59 -0.95 -12.67
C ALA A 34 9.03 -2.37 -12.76
N PHE A 35 9.09 -3.10 -11.67
CA PHE A 35 8.56 -4.46 -11.58
C PHE A 35 7.81 -4.66 -10.26
N ILE A 36 6.97 -5.68 -10.20
CA ILE A 36 6.23 -6.05 -8.99
C ILE A 36 6.82 -7.31 -8.41
N VAL A 37 7.03 -7.31 -7.09
CA VAL A 37 7.41 -8.51 -6.35
C VAL A 37 6.42 -8.80 -5.23
N HIS A 38 6.03 -10.06 -5.07
CA HIS A 38 5.18 -10.49 -3.96
C HIS A 38 6.00 -10.64 -2.68
N ASP A 39 5.42 -10.27 -1.54
CA ASP A 39 6.02 -10.48 -0.23
C ASP A 39 6.31 -11.97 0.06
N LYS A 40 7.41 -12.25 0.75
CA LYS A 40 7.83 -13.64 1.00
C LYS A 40 6.94 -14.42 1.98
N HIS A 41 6.34 -13.76 2.95
CA HIS A 41 5.63 -14.36 4.07
C HIS A 41 4.11 -14.41 3.89
N ILE A 42 3.55 -13.60 3.00
CA ILE A 42 2.09 -13.51 2.79
C ILE A 42 1.55 -14.67 1.95
N GLY A 43 0.28 -15.01 2.17
CA GLY A 43 -0.49 -15.85 1.25
C GLY A 43 -0.20 -17.34 1.31
N GLN A 44 0.40 -17.85 2.39
CA GLN A 44 0.78 -19.28 2.53
C GLN A 44 1.72 -19.78 1.42
N VAL A 45 2.37 -18.87 0.67
CA VAL A 45 3.40 -19.20 -0.32
C VAL A 45 4.81 -19.12 0.30
N SER A 46 4.93 -19.13 1.62
CA SER A 46 6.20 -18.96 2.32
C SER A 46 7.16 -20.15 2.16
N ASP A 47 6.62 -21.32 1.80
CA ASP A 47 7.36 -22.53 1.42
C ASP A 47 7.98 -22.42 0.01
N ARG A 48 7.64 -21.39 -0.77
CA ARG A 48 8.36 -21.05 -1.98
C ARG A 48 9.84 -20.86 -1.61
N LYS A 49 10.68 -21.75 -2.11
CA LYS A 49 12.15 -21.59 -2.06
C LYS A 49 12.52 -20.44 -3.01
N ASP A 50 13.69 -20.51 -3.64
CA ASP A 50 14.06 -19.61 -4.74
C ASP A 50 13.36 -19.99 -6.06
N THR A 51 12.13 -20.53 -5.98
CA THR A 51 11.33 -21.01 -7.12
C THR A 51 10.29 -19.98 -7.50
N ALA A 52 10.21 -19.67 -8.79
CA ALA A 52 9.26 -18.71 -9.36
C ALA A 52 7.79 -19.04 -8.99
N ILE A 53 7.00 -18.00 -8.72
CA ILE A 53 5.53 -18.08 -8.62
C ILE A 53 4.88 -17.63 -9.92
N ASP A 54 3.71 -18.18 -10.24
CA ASP A 54 2.81 -17.63 -11.24
C ASP A 54 1.93 -16.58 -10.56
N TYR A 55 2.21 -15.29 -10.77
CA TYR A 55 1.52 -14.20 -10.07
C TYR A 55 0.00 -14.26 -10.18
N GLU A 56 -0.53 -14.61 -11.35
CA GLU A 56 -1.96 -14.68 -11.57
C GLU A 56 -2.56 -15.94 -10.93
N LYS A 57 -1.94 -17.10 -11.17
CA LYS A 57 -2.50 -18.38 -10.72
C LYS A 57 -2.26 -18.68 -9.26
N ASP A 58 -1.14 -18.26 -8.68
CA ASP A 58 -0.72 -18.63 -7.33
C ASP A 58 -1.11 -17.57 -6.30
N VAL A 59 -1.06 -16.28 -6.65
CA VAL A 59 -1.38 -15.18 -5.71
C VAL A 59 -2.44 -14.20 -6.21
N GLY A 60 -3.10 -14.47 -7.34
CA GLY A 60 -4.24 -13.68 -7.81
C GLY A 60 -3.89 -12.26 -8.27
N VAL A 61 -2.65 -12.05 -8.74
CA VAL A 61 -2.10 -10.75 -9.12
C VAL A 61 -1.90 -10.67 -10.63
N THR A 62 -2.46 -9.63 -11.25
CA THR A 62 -2.22 -9.32 -12.67
C THR A 62 -1.66 -7.92 -12.81
N VAL A 63 -0.72 -7.76 -13.75
CA VAL A 63 -0.10 -6.46 -14.05
C VAL A 63 -0.07 -6.28 -15.57
N SER A 64 -0.54 -5.13 -16.04
CA SER A 64 -0.50 -4.74 -17.44
C SER A 64 -0.19 -3.25 -17.55
N GLY A 65 1.02 -2.93 -18.01
CA GLY A 65 1.51 -1.55 -18.06
C GLY A 65 1.54 -0.92 -16.66
N GLY A 66 0.75 0.15 -16.47
CA GLY A 66 0.63 0.83 -15.17
C GLY A 66 -0.57 0.40 -14.33
N THR A 67 -1.22 -0.71 -14.67
CA THR A 67 -2.39 -1.23 -13.95
C THR A 67 -2.05 -2.55 -13.25
N LEU A 68 -2.39 -2.63 -11.97
CA LEU A 68 -2.19 -3.77 -11.08
C LEU A 68 -3.53 -4.18 -10.47
N SER A 69 -3.88 -5.47 -10.48
CA SER A 69 -5.07 -5.98 -9.78
C SER A 69 -4.70 -7.07 -8.78
N GLN A 70 -5.35 -7.07 -7.61
CA GLN A 70 -5.19 -8.07 -6.57
C GLN A 70 -6.56 -8.70 -6.27
N LYS A 71 -6.67 -10.01 -6.40
CA LYS A 71 -7.81 -10.79 -5.90
C LYS A 71 -7.63 -11.14 -4.42
N LEU A 72 -8.73 -11.19 -3.68
CA LEU A 72 -8.69 -11.58 -2.27
C LEU A 72 -8.53 -13.08 -2.10
N VAL A 73 -9.20 -13.90 -2.90
CA VAL A 73 -9.18 -15.36 -2.75
C VAL A 73 -8.48 -15.99 -3.94
N ASN A 74 -7.49 -16.81 -3.66
CA ASN A 74 -6.78 -17.59 -4.66
C ASN A 74 -6.33 -18.96 -4.10
N THR A 75 -5.58 -19.75 -4.87
CA THR A 75 -5.13 -21.08 -4.45
C THR A 75 -3.71 -21.34 -4.93
N TYR A 76 -2.87 -21.88 -4.04
CA TYR A 76 -1.51 -22.32 -4.32
C TYR A 76 -1.32 -23.73 -3.77
N ASN A 77 -0.88 -24.68 -4.60
CA ASN A 77 -0.70 -26.09 -4.22
C ASN A 77 -1.93 -26.71 -3.52
N GLY A 78 -3.13 -26.31 -3.94
CA GLY A 78 -4.40 -26.77 -3.34
C GLY A 78 -4.74 -26.14 -1.98
N GLN A 79 -3.91 -25.25 -1.45
CA GLN A 79 -4.17 -24.45 -0.25
C GLN A 79 -4.71 -23.08 -0.62
N LYS A 80 -5.59 -22.54 0.23
CA LYS A 80 -6.21 -21.23 0.00
C LYS A 80 -5.22 -20.12 0.30
N VAL A 81 -5.01 -19.24 -0.67
CA VAL A 81 -4.23 -18.00 -0.53
C VAL A 81 -5.22 -16.87 -0.32
N ILE A 82 -5.11 -16.17 0.81
CA ILE A 82 -5.93 -15.00 1.12
C ILE A 82 -5.07 -13.75 1.03
N GLY A 83 -5.47 -12.86 0.13
CA GLY A 83 -4.82 -11.58 -0.09
C GLY A 83 -3.45 -11.69 -0.73
N SER A 84 -2.82 -10.53 -0.88
CA SER A 84 -1.43 -10.40 -1.31
C SER A 84 -0.84 -9.09 -0.78
N ARG A 85 0.49 -9.06 -0.62
CA ARG A 85 1.27 -7.85 -0.34
C ARG A 85 2.37 -7.76 -1.39
N LEU A 86 2.48 -6.61 -2.03
CA LEU A 86 3.30 -6.41 -3.22
C LEU A 86 4.17 -5.17 -3.07
N TYR A 87 5.39 -5.24 -3.58
CA TYR A 87 6.35 -4.14 -3.61
C TYR A 87 6.70 -3.77 -5.04
N VAL A 88 7.14 -2.52 -5.21
CA VAL A 88 7.73 -2.07 -6.48
C VAL A 88 9.24 -2.29 -6.43
N LEU A 89 9.77 -3.08 -7.36
CA LEU A 89 11.19 -3.17 -7.67
C LEU A 89 11.58 -2.11 -8.70
N ASN A 90 12.79 -1.59 -8.58
CA ASN A 90 13.34 -0.70 -9.60
C ASN A 90 13.76 -1.53 -10.85
N ALA A 91 14.25 -0.84 -11.89
CA ALA A 91 14.60 -1.45 -13.17
C ALA A 91 15.74 -2.50 -13.11
N ASP A 92 16.48 -2.59 -12.00
CA ASP A 92 17.52 -3.60 -11.76
C ASP A 92 16.99 -4.95 -11.27
N GLU A 93 15.70 -5.01 -10.86
CA GLU A 93 15.00 -6.17 -10.29
C GLU A 93 15.67 -6.78 -9.05
N LYS A 94 16.60 -6.06 -8.42
CA LYS A 94 17.40 -6.48 -7.26
C LYS A 94 17.12 -5.65 -6.03
N ASN A 95 16.68 -4.41 -6.21
CA ASN A 95 16.33 -3.49 -5.13
C ASN A 95 14.91 -2.95 -5.33
N TYR A 96 14.25 -2.61 -4.23
CA TYR A 96 13.00 -1.87 -4.24
C TYR A 96 13.18 -0.48 -4.86
N GLU A 97 12.12 0.03 -5.47
CA GLU A 97 12.02 1.44 -5.82
C GLU A 97 11.81 2.27 -4.55
N ILE A 98 12.64 3.30 -4.38
CA ILE A 98 12.66 4.13 -3.18
C ILE A 98 12.06 5.51 -3.47
N PHE A 99 11.01 5.84 -2.74
CA PHE A 99 10.29 7.12 -2.82
C PHE A 99 10.71 8.05 -1.69
N LYS A 100 11.14 9.27 -2.04
CA LYS A 100 11.46 10.32 -1.08
C LYS A 100 10.33 11.33 -1.02
N LEU A 101 9.43 11.16 -0.06
CA LEU A 101 8.09 11.77 -0.10
C LEU A 101 8.06 13.25 0.33
N THR A 102 8.99 13.72 1.16
CA THR A 102 9.00 15.10 1.67
C THR A 102 9.03 16.13 0.54
N GLY A 103 8.08 17.06 0.53
CA GLY A 103 7.95 18.10 -0.49
C GLY A 103 7.53 17.55 -1.86
N LYS A 104 6.86 16.40 -1.89
CA LYS A 104 6.37 15.74 -3.11
C LYS A 104 4.88 15.43 -3.01
N GLU A 105 4.36 14.94 -4.12
CA GLU A 105 2.98 14.50 -4.29
C GLU A 105 2.98 13.08 -4.85
N PHE A 106 2.12 12.23 -4.28
CA PHE A 106 1.89 10.86 -4.72
C PHE A 106 0.41 10.68 -5.06
N THR A 107 0.15 10.14 -6.23
CA THR A 107 -1.20 9.97 -6.78
C THR A 107 -1.36 8.61 -7.42
N TYR A 108 -2.56 8.06 -7.33
CA TYR A 108 -2.97 6.82 -7.98
C TYR A 108 -4.47 6.85 -8.23
N THR A 109 -4.94 5.97 -9.10
CA THR A 109 -6.36 5.69 -9.30
C THR A 109 -6.69 4.30 -8.76
N VAL A 110 -7.78 4.19 -7.99
CA VAL A 110 -8.25 2.92 -7.43
C VAL A 110 -9.69 2.62 -7.84
N GLU A 111 -9.93 1.36 -8.21
CA GLU A 111 -11.26 0.78 -8.39
C GLU A 111 -11.49 -0.28 -7.31
N MET A 112 -12.47 -0.03 -6.45
CA MET A 112 -12.66 -0.84 -5.24
C MET A 112 -14.12 -0.95 -4.78
N LYS A 113 -15.07 -0.81 -5.72
CA LYS A 113 -16.50 -0.90 -5.42
C LYS A 113 -16.91 -2.22 -4.74
N GLU A 114 -16.14 -3.29 -4.98
CA GLU A 114 -16.43 -4.64 -4.50
C GLU A 114 -15.77 -4.94 -3.16
N ILE A 115 -14.96 -4.02 -2.62
CA ILE A 115 -14.26 -4.21 -1.34
C ILE A 115 -15.26 -4.03 -0.20
N GLN A 116 -15.65 -5.16 0.40
CA GLN A 116 -16.70 -5.25 1.41
C GLN A 116 -16.19 -4.88 2.81
N CYS A 117 -17.13 -4.76 3.76
CA CYS A 117 -16.81 -4.69 5.18
C CYS A 117 -15.84 -5.80 5.60
N GLY A 118 -14.79 -5.44 6.33
CA GLY A 118 -13.79 -6.41 6.79
C GLY A 118 -12.67 -6.71 5.81
N VAL A 119 -12.68 -6.10 4.62
CA VAL A 119 -11.60 -6.21 3.63
C VAL A 119 -10.90 -4.87 3.49
N ASN A 120 -9.59 -4.85 3.64
CA ASN A 120 -8.77 -3.66 3.52
C ASN A 120 -7.96 -3.70 2.21
N ALA A 121 -8.28 -2.79 1.30
CA ALA A 121 -7.46 -2.47 0.15
C ALA A 121 -6.49 -1.34 0.53
N ALA A 122 -5.29 -1.72 0.95
CA ALA A 122 -4.30 -0.79 1.47
C ALA A 122 -3.20 -0.45 0.46
N LEU A 123 -2.87 0.84 0.40
CA LEU A 123 -1.71 1.37 -0.31
C LEU A 123 -0.92 2.22 0.67
N TYR A 124 0.35 1.87 0.89
CA TYR A 124 1.14 2.49 1.96
C TYR A 124 2.62 2.47 1.62
N THR A 125 3.41 3.10 2.49
CA THR A 125 4.85 3.19 2.32
C THR A 125 5.57 2.94 3.63
N CYS A 126 6.60 2.10 3.61
CA CYS A 126 7.41 1.76 4.80
C CYS A 126 8.89 2.06 4.57
N GLU A 127 9.62 2.39 5.63
CA GLU A 127 11.07 2.57 5.60
C GLU A 127 11.84 1.22 5.55
N MET A 128 11.47 0.36 4.60
CA MET A 128 12.12 -0.91 4.36
C MET A 128 13.52 -0.72 3.75
N PRO A 129 14.47 -1.64 4.00
CA PRO A 129 15.77 -1.61 3.34
C PRO A 129 15.63 -1.84 1.84
N ALA A 130 16.24 -0.98 1.01
CA ALA A 130 16.12 -1.05 -0.45
C ALA A 130 16.53 -2.41 -1.04
N ALA A 131 17.57 -3.04 -0.48
CA ALA A 131 18.04 -4.36 -0.92
C ALA A 131 17.21 -5.53 -0.35
N GLY A 132 16.15 -5.26 0.42
CA GLY A 132 15.47 -6.26 1.24
C GLY A 132 16.38 -6.79 2.35
N LYS A 133 16.06 -7.98 2.88
CA LYS A 133 16.80 -8.60 3.99
C LYS A 133 17.42 -9.93 3.57
N ALA A 134 18.67 -10.14 3.98
CA ALA A 134 19.34 -11.42 3.80
C ALA A 134 18.55 -12.57 4.48
N PRO A 135 18.61 -13.80 3.93
CA PRO A 135 19.42 -14.22 2.79
C PRO A 135 18.79 -13.94 1.41
N TYR A 136 17.52 -13.50 1.36
CA TYR A 136 16.76 -13.48 0.10
C TYR A 136 16.89 -12.16 -0.67
N GLY A 137 16.79 -11.03 0.02
CA GLY A 137 16.82 -9.70 -0.61
C GLY A 137 15.49 -9.28 -1.26
N ALA A 138 15.48 -8.11 -1.90
CA ALA A 138 14.25 -7.48 -2.42
C ALA A 138 13.62 -8.25 -3.58
N ALA A 139 14.44 -8.90 -4.42
CA ALA A 139 13.99 -9.73 -5.54
C ALA A 139 13.08 -10.91 -5.13
N TYR A 140 12.96 -11.20 -3.84
CA TYR A 140 12.07 -12.23 -3.31
C TYR A 140 11.03 -11.68 -2.32
N GLY A 141 10.88 -10.35 -2.25
CA GLY A 141 9.92 -9.68 -1.38
C GLY A 141 10.24 -9.81 0.12
N SER A 142 11.52 -9.76 0.48
CA SER A 142 11.95 -9.86 1.89
C SER A 142 12.18 -8.50 2.55
N GLY A 143 12.25 -8.50 3.89
CA GLY A 143 12.62 -7.32 4.67
C GLY A 143 11.46 -6.39 4.99
N TYR A 144 10.22 -6.90 4.94
CA TYR A 144 9.06 -6.16 5.38
C TYR A 144 9.20 -5.70 6.84
N CYS A 145 8.70 -4.50 7.09
CA CYS A 145 8.53 -3.88 8.39
C CYS A 145 7.40 -2.84 8.28
N ASP A 146 6.77 -2.52 9.40
CA ASP A 146 5.71 -1.51 9.44
C ASP A 146 5.60 -0.86 10.84
N GLY A 147 4.67 0.08 10.98
CA GLY A 147 4.39 0.79 12.22
C GLY A 147 3.79 -0.10 13.31
N ASN A 148 3.25 -1.26 12.92
CA ASN A 148 2.67 -2.27 13.79
C ASN A 148 3.68 -3.33 14.24
N CYS A 149 4.92 -3.28 13.73
CA CYS A 149 5.96 -4.26 13.98
C CYS A 149 5.54 -5.69 13.61
N VAL A 150 4.78 -5.86 12.52
CA VAL A 150 4.37 -7.18 12.04
C VAL A 150 5.60 -8.06 11.82
N ASP A 151 5.48 -9.34 12.15
CA ASP A 151 6.59 -10.31 12.16
C ASP A 151 7.81 -9.88 13.01
N GLY A 152 7.59 -9.00 13.99
CA GLY A 152 8.63 -8.48 14.89
C GLY A 152 9.56 -7.45 14.24
N SER A 153 9.23 -6.93 13.06
CA SER A 153 10.04 -5.96 12.33
C SER A 153 9.33 -4.61 12.26
N CYS A 154 9.83 -3.64 13.02
CA CYS A 154 9.28 -2.28 13.07
C CYS A 154 9.96 -1.36 12.06
N CYS A 155 9.23 -0.42 11.45
CA CYS A 155 9.79 0.78 10.82
C CYS A 155 8.73 1.86 10.62
N PRO A 156 9.12 3.12 10.37
CA PRO A 156 8.15 4.17 10.06
C PRO A 156 7.29 3.82 8.85
N GLU A 157 6.00 4.11 8.96
CA GLU A 157 4.99 3.76 7.99
C GLU A 157 4.07 4.96 7.74
N PHE A 158 3.68 5.13 6.48
CA PHE A 158 2.61 6.03 6.11
C PHE A 158 1.60 5.31 5.24
N ASP A 159 0.40 5.17 5.78
CA ASP A 159 -0.76 4.61 5.13
C ASP A 159 -1.40 5.66 4.25
N ILE A 160 -1.08 5.60 2.96
CA ILE A 160 -1.71 6.48 1.96
C ILE A 160 -3.21 6.17 1.91
N GLN A 161 -3.57 4.90 1.99
CA GLN A 161 -4.95 4.45 2.05
C GLN A 161 -5.01 3.14 2.82
N GLU A 162 -5.95 3.08 3.76
CA GLU A 162 -6.57 1.84 4.24
C GLU A 162 -8.07 2.01 4.08
N ALA A 163 -8.70 1.16 3.26
CA ALA A 163 -10.07 1.40 2.83
C ALA A 163 -10.83 0.16 2.41
N SER A 164 -12.14 0.24 2.62
CA SER A 164 -13.18 -0.56 1.96
C SER A 164 -14.11 0.36 1.18
N SER A 165 -15.14 -0.18 0.52
CA SER A 165 -16.17 0.67 -0.11
C SER A 165 -17.01 1.48 0.91
N HIS A 166 -16.83 1.24 2.21
CA HIS A 166 -17.58 1.84 3.30
C HIS A 166 -16.79 2.89 4.10
N ALA A 167 -15.46 2.88 4.02
CA ALA A 167 -14.61 3.81 4.75
C ALA A 167 -13.23 3.96 4.12
N MET A 168 -12.57 5.05 4.49
CA MET A 168 -11.21 5.41 4.09
C MET A 168 -10.53 6.09 5.27
N VAL A 169 -9.28 5.70 5.53
CA VAL A 169 -8.38 6.40 6.44
C VAL A 169 -7.00 6.50 5.80
N PHE A 170 -6.29 7.59 6.10
CA PHE A 170 -4.86 7.70 5.86
C PHE A 170 -4.16 8.08 7.15
N THR A 171 -3.04 7.42 7.44
CA THR A 171 -2.49 7.32 8.79
C THR A 171 -0.98 7.46 8.76
N VAL A 172 -0.45 8.18 9.73
CA VAL A 172 1.00 8.31 9.95
C VAL A 172 1.41 7.52 11.17
N HIS A 173 2.39 6.63 11.00
CA HIS A 173 2.97 5.81 12.07
C HIS A 173 4.44 6.16 12.24
N THR A 174 4.70 7.10 13.15
CA THR A 174 6.09 7.50 13.48
C THR A 174 6.79 6.44 14.33
N CYS A 175 8.12 6.38 14.27
CA CYS A 175 8.91 5.55 15.15
C CYS A 175 10.02 6.34 15.83
N SER A 176 10.38 5.91 17.03
CA SER A 176 11.46 6.52 17.83
C SER A 176 12.84 6.33 17.21
N THR A 177 13.01 5.22 16.51
CA THR A 177 14.17 4.93 15.66
C THR A 177 13.66 4.27 14.37
N PRO A 178 14.48 4.14 13.32
CA PRO A 178 14.07 3.45 12.09
C PRO A 178 13.61 2.01 12.29
N THR A 179 13.93 1.37 13.42
CA THR A 179 13.63 -0.05 13.66
C THR A 179 12.93 -0.35 14.99
N ASN A 180 12.46 0.66 15.73
CA ASN A 180 11.88 0.46 17.07
C ASN A 180 11.04 1.65 17.55
N GLY A 181 10.14 1.37 18.51
CA GLY A 181 9.37 2.37 19.24
C GLY A 181 8.36 3.09 18.34
N CYS A 182 7.66 2.32 17.51
CA CYS A 182 6.64 2.81 16.60
C CYS A 182 5.33 3.14 17.31
N ASP A 183 4.64 4.15 16.81
CA ASP A 183 3.29 4.50 17.20
C ASP A 183 2.30 3.56 16.51
N THR A 184 2.04 2.40 17.10
CA THR A 184 1.16 1.37 16.52
C THR A 184 -0.28 1.85 16.36
N SER A 185 -0.72 2.84 17.14
CA SER A 185 -2.03 3.46 16.95
C SER A 185 -2.06 4.46 15.79
N GLY A 186 -0.91 5.05 15.48
CA GLY A 186 -0.76 6.10 14.48
C GLY A 186 -1.56 7.36 14.76
N CYS A 187 -1.52 8.28 13.80
CA CYS A 187 -2.43 9.40 13.70
C CYS A 187 -3.05 9.43 12.31
N GLY A 188 -4.36 9.15 12.22
CA GLY A 188 -5.04 9.06 10.94
C GLY A 188 -6.26 9.97 10.85
N TYR A 189 -6.60 10.36 9.63
CA TYR A 189 -7.83 11.09 9.34
C TYR A 189 -8.80 10.20 8.57
N ASN A 190 -9.97 9.99 9.17
CA ASN A 190 -11.10 9.29 8.58
C ASN A 190 -12.27 10.29 8.49
N PRO A 191 -12.78 10.64 7.28
CA PRO A 191 -13.86 11.62 7.13
C PRO A 191 -15.14 11.25 7.89
N TYR A 192 -15.49 9.96 7.96
CA TYR A 192 -16.65 9.46 8.67
C TYR A 192 -16.52 9.71 10.18
N ARG A 193 -15.33 9.53 10.75
CA ARG A 193 -15.04 9.73 12.18
C ARG A 193 -14.79 11.20 12.54
N ASP A 194 -13.90 11.86 11.81
CA ASP A 194 -13.31 13.11 12.26
C ASP A 194 -14.06 14.34 11.77
N SER A 195 -14.82 14.19 10.68
CA SER A 195 -15.68 15.25 10.12
C SER A 195 -17.16 14.90 10.19
N GLN A 196 -17.49 13.72 10.72
CA GLN A 196 -18.86 13.19 10.81
C GLN A 196 -19.58 13.16 9.45
N ASP A 197 -18.81 13.11 8.35
CA ASP A 197 -19.34 13.14 6.99
C ASP A 197 -19.55 11.70 6.51
N LYS A 198 -20.73 11.17 6.80
CA LYS A 198 -21.09 9.76 6.58
C LYS A 198 -21.26 9.40 5.10
N THR A 199 -21.25 10.40 4.21
CA THR A 199 -21.43 10.22 2.76
C THR A 199 -20.21 10.67 1.97
N PHE A 200 -19.11 11.01 2.65
CA PHE A 200 -17.90 11.47 1.97
C PHE A 200 -17.29 10.38 1.06
N TRP A 201 -16.99 9.21 1.63
CA TRP A 201 -16.45 8.05 0.92
C TRP A 201 -17.46 6.91 0.99
N ALA A 202 -18.23 6.72 -0.08
CA ALA A 202 -19.29 5.71 -0.14
C ALA A 202 -19.72 5.46 -1.59
N VAL A 203 -20.43 4.37 -1.83
CA VAL A 203 -21.11 4.13 -3.11
C VAL A 203 -22.16 5.22 -3.33
N GLY A 204 -22.01 6.03 -4.38
CA GLY A 204 -22.86 7.21 -4.64
C GLY A 204 -22.57 8.41 -3.72
N GLY A 205 -21.47 8.40 -2.98
CA GLY A 205 -21.05 9.48 -2.08
C GLY A 205 -20.43 10.70 -2.79
N LYS A 206 -19.89 11.64 -2.00
CA LYS A 206 -19.15 12.81 -2.54
C LYS A 206 -17.91 12.40 -3.32
N VAL A 207 -17.20 11.40 -2.78
CA VAL A 207 -16.25 10.54 -3.46
C VAL A 207 -16.98 9.23 -3.70
N ASP A 208 -17.40 9.01 -4.95
CA ASP A 208 -18.26 7.90 -5.36
C ASP A 208 -17.40 6.69 -5.69
N VAL A 209 -17.31 5.75 -4.75
CA VAL A 209 -16.46 4.55 -4.89
C VAL A 209 -17.07 3.48 -5.81
N SER A 210 -18.25 3.72 -6.39
CA SER A 210 -18.79 2.88 -7.47
C SER A 210 -18.02 3.03 -8.78
N LYS A 211 -17.18 4.06 -8.88
CA LYS A 211 -16.36 4.44 -10.03
C LYS A 211 -14.88 4.52 -9.62
N PRO A 212 -13.95 4.54 -10.58
CA PRO A 212 -12.55 4.82 -10.29
C PRO A 212 -12.40 6.15 -9.52
N VAL A 213 -11.56 6.14 -8.48
CA VAL A 213 -11.22 7.32 -7.68
C VAL A 213 -9.74 7.61 -7.83
N THR A 214 -9.39 8.80 -8.32
CA THR A 214 -8.00 9.27 -8.25
C THR A 214 -7.76 9.89 -6.89
N VAL A 215 -6.81 9.36 -6.13
CA VAL A 215 -6.44 9.80 -4.78
C VAL A 215 -5.10 10.50 -4.87
N VAL A 216 -5.01 11.72 -4.31
CA VAL A 216 -3.83 12.58 -4.33
C VAL A 216 -3.40 12.84 -2.90
N THR A 217 -2.13 12.60 -2.58
CA THR A 217 -1.54 12.91 -1.29
C THR A 217 -0.35 13.84 -1.44
N GLN A 218 -0.38 14.97 -0.74
CA GLN A 218 0.68 15.98 -0.77
C GLN A 218 1.42 16.00 0.56
N PHE A 219 2.75 15.86 0.51
CA PHE A 219 3.62 15.87 1.67
C PHE A 219 4.28 17.24 1.81
N VAL A 220 3.53 18.20 2.34
CA VAL A 220 3.92 19.61 2.43
C VAL A 220 5.09 19.78 3.41
N ALA A 221 6.11 20.51 2.98
CA ALA A 221 7.35 20.68 3.73
C ALA A 221 7.90 22.11 3.64
N THR A 222 8.62 22.52 4.68
CA THR A 222 9.49 23.70 4.68
C THR A 222 10.93 23.20 4.62
N GLY A 223 11.59 23.36 3.46
CA GLY A 223 12.89 22.73 3.21
C GLY A 223 12.76 21.20 3.24
N THR A 224 13.54 20.55 4.10
CA THR A 224 13.50 19.09 4.30
C THR A 224 12.59 18.65 5.45
N THR A 225 11.88 19.59 6.08
CA THR A 225 11.03 19.31 7.24
C THR A 225 9.58 19.21 6.81
N LEU A 226 9.00 18.02 6.90
CA LEU A 226 7.57 17.79 6.69
C LEU A 226 6.76 18.55 7.75
N THR A 227 5.72 19.25 7.33
CA THR A 227 4.85 20.04 8.21
C THR A 227 3.40 19.59 8.16
N GLU A 228 2.94 19.07 7.02
CA GLU A 228 1.54 18.74 6.81
C GLU A 228 1.38 17.70 5.70
N ILE A 229 0.41 16.79 5.84
CA ILE A 229 0.01 15.85 4.80
C ILE A 229 -1.43 16.13 4.40
N LYS A 230 -1.64 16.51 3.13
CA LYS A 230 -2.96 16.85 2.58
C LYS A 230 -3.48 15.75 1.67
N ARG A 231 -4.81 15.66 1.57
CA ARG A 231 -5.52 14.67 0.77
C ARG A 231 -6.53 15.34 -0.16
N LYS A 232 -6.50 14.96 -1.44
CA LYS A 232 -7.49 15.32 -2.45
C LYS A 232 -7.98 14.08 -3.19
N TYR A 233 -9.15 14.18 -3.79
CA TYR A 233 -9.77 13.15 -4.62
C TYR A 233 -10.21 13.78 -5.94
N VAL A 234 -10.05 13.08 -7.05
CA VAL A 234 -10.43 13.57 -8.38
C VAL A 234 -11.33 12.55 -9.07
N GLN A 235 -12.53 12.99 -9.47
CA GLN A 235 -13.49 12.19 -10.24
C GLN A 235 -14.23 13.09 -11.22
N GLY A 236 -14.37 12.66 -12.47
CA GLY A 236 -15.08 13.42 -13.51
C GLY A 236 -14.54 14.84 -13.72
N GLY A 237 -13.22 15.04 -13.55
CA GLY A 237 -12.56 16.35 -13.64
C GLY A 237 -12.79 17.28 -12.44
N LYS A 238 -13.52 16.84 -11.42
CA LYS A 238 -13.76 17.60 -10.18
C LYS A 238 -12.79 17.19 -9.09
N VAL A 239 -12.18 18.17 -8.44
CA VAL A 239 -11.38 17.99 -7.23
C VAL A 239 -12.26 18.12 -5.99
N THR A 240 -12.15 17.15 -5.07
CA THR A 240 -12.76 17.14 -3.74
C THR A 240 -11.65 17.02 -2.70
N GLU A 241 -11.55 18.00 -1.79
CA GLU A 241 -10.52 17.98 -0.74
C GLU A 241 -11.02 17.26 0.51
N ALA A 242 -10.10 16.61 1.24
CA ALA A 242 -10.38 16.20 2.61
C ALA A 242 -10.54 17.45 3.50
N ALA A 243 -11.53 17.43 4.40
CA ALA A 243 -11.79 18.59 5.27
C ALA A 243 -10.69 18.87 6.32
N LYS A 244 -9.82 17.89 6.58
CA LYS A 244 -8.66 18.04 7.47
C LYS A 244 -7.43 17.38 6.85
N SER A 245 -6.27 17.80 7.33
CA SER A 245 -4.93 17.30 6.98
C SER A 245 -4.23 16.77 8.23
N LEU A 246 -3.25 15.88 8.05
CA LEU A 246 -2.39 15.46 9.14
C LEU A 246 -1.33 16.55 9.39
N SER A 247 -1.20 16.95 10.64
CA SER A 247 -0.20 17.90 11.13
C SER A 247 0.06 17.59 12.59
N ASP A 248 1.13 18.13 13.16
CA ASP A 248 1.39 17.95 14.60
C ASP A 248 0.20 18.42 15.46
N LYS A 249 -0.44 19.51 15.05
CA LYS A 249 -1.64 20.03 15.72
C LYS A 249 -2.82 19.08 15.61
N PHE A 250 -3.10 18.53 14.42
CA PHE A 250 -4.19 17.57 14.24
C PHE A 250 -3.96 16.30 15.08
N CYS A 251 -2.71 15.82 15.10
CA CYS A 251 -2.30 14.61 15.81
C CYS A 251 -2.08 14.81 17.32
N ASN A 252 -2.16 16.04 17.83
CA ASN A 252 -1.74 16.40 19.19
C ASN A 252 -0.30 15.95 19.52
N TYR A 253 0.58 16.01 18.53
CA TYR A 253 1.99 15.72 18.64
C TYR A 253 2.72 16.94 19.21
N ASN A 254 3.18 16.83 20.47
CA ASN A 254 3.76 17.94 21.24
C ASN A 254 5.30 17.87 21.34
N GLY A 255 5.96 17.27 20.34
CA GLY A 255 7.42 17.06 20.30
C GLY A 255 7.84 15.61 20.56
N GLY A 256 9.14 15.39 20.72
CA GLY A 256 9.72 14.05 20.95
C GLY A 256 9.76 13.20 19.68
N THR A 257 9.45 11.90 19.81
CA THR A 257 9.57 10.94 18.70
C THR A 257 8.38 10.90 17.75
N ARG A 258 7.23 11.42 18.20
CA ARG A 258 5.98 11.49 17.42
C ARG A 258 5.78 12.90 16.90
N THR A 259 6.33 13.19 15.72
CA THR A 259 6.18 14.48 15.04
C THR A 259 6.17 14.31 13.53
N MET A 260 5.55 15.25 12.81
CA MET A 260 5.65 15.35 11.34
C MET A 260 7.12 15.48 10.92
N ALA A 261 7.93 16.23 11.67
CA ALA A 261 9.35 16.37 11.38
C ALA A 261 10.09 15.02 11.38
N ASN A 262 9.79 14.14 12.34
CA ASN A 262 10.39 12.81 12.38
C ASN A 262 9.91 11.91 11.26
N MET A 263 8.62 11.96 10.90
CA MET A 263 8.14 11.26 9.70
C MET A 263 8.82 11.80 8.44
N GLY A 264 8.96 13.12 8.32
CA GLY A 264 9.69 13.76 7.23
C GLY A 264 11.15 13.31 7.13
N ALA A 265 11.82 13.12 8.27
CA ALA A 265 13.17 12.56 8.30
C ALA A 265 13.21 11.12 7.74
N SER A 266 12.19 10.31 8.03
CA SER A 266 12.01 8.98 7.44
C SER A 266 11.79 9.04 5.92
N PHE A 267 10.85 9.88 5.47
CA PHE A 267 10.59 10.11 4.06
C PHE A 267 11.84 10.59 3.30
N ASN A 268 12.73 11.35 3.94
CA ASN A 268 13.99 11.78 3.33
C ASN A 268 15.02 10.65 3.16
N ARG A 269 15.01 9.66 4.06
CA ARG A 269 15.82 8.43 3.92
C ARG A 269 15.27 7.56 2.80
N GLY A 270 13.94 7.49 2.69
CA GLY A 270 13.22 6.93 1.56
C GLY A 270 12.40 5.69 1.95
N HIS A 271 11.25 5.53 1.30
CA HIS A 271 10.30 4.47 1.60
C HIS A 271 10.04 3.59 0.38
N VAL A 272 9.68 2.32 0.64
CA VAL A 272 9.18 1.36 -0.36
C VAL A 272 7.67 1.49 -0.47
N LEU A 273 7.14 1.50 -1.70
CA LEU A 273 5.68 1.47 -1.94
C LEU A 273 5.14 0.06 -1.81
N VAL A 274 4.02 -0.09 -1.11
CA VAL A 274 3.36 -1.36 -0.82
C VAL A 274 1.90 -1.33 -1.26
N PHE A 275 1.50 -2.30 -2.06
CA PHE A 275 0.09 -2.59 -2.37
C PHE A 275 -0.32 -3.82 -1.59
N SER A 276 -1.44 -3.78 -0.87
CA SER A 276 -1.95 -4.97 -0.22
C SER A 276 -3.47 -5.08 -0.23
N LEU A 277 -3.94 -6.31 -0.21
CA LEU A 277 -5.33 -6.65 -0.02
C LEU A 277 -5.38 -7.76 1.01
N TRP A 278 -6.12 -7.55 2.10
CA TRP A 278 -6.25 -8.51 3.19
C TRP A 278 -7.60 -8.34 3.88
N ASP A 279 -8.02 -9.33 4.66
CA ASP A 279 -9.27 -9.31 5.39
C ASP A 279 -9.08 -9.66 6.88
N GLY A 280 -10.06 -9.28 7.69
CA GLY A 280 -10.15 -9.70 9.08
C GLY A 280 -11.48 -9.31 9.72
N ASP A 281 -11.95 -10.15 10.66
CA ASP A 281 -13.18 -9.84 11.42
C ASP A 281 -13.00 -8.68 12.42
N GLY A 282 -11.75 -8.23 12.62
CA GLY A 282 -11.38 -7.14 13.52
C GLY A 282 -11.31 -5.75 12.87
N MET A 283 -11.89 -5.53 11.70
CA MET A 283 -11.70 -4.30 10.90
C MET A 283 -12.49 -3.07 11.36
N SER A 284 -13.14 -3.13 12.53
CA SER A 284 -14.01 -2.04 13.02
C SER A 284 -13.30 -0.71 13.27
N TRP A 285 -11.98 -0.72 13.43
CA TRP A 285 -11.15 0.48 13.53
C TRP A 285 -11.11 1.29 12.21
N MET A 286 -11.30 0.62 11.07
CA MET A 286 -11.29 1.21 9.74
C MET A 286 -12.69 1.54 9.26
N ASP A 287 -13.61 0.56 9.25
CA ASP A 287 -14.89 0.66 8.54
C ASP A 287 -16.14 0.42 9.39
N GLY A 288 -16.00 0.24 10.70
CA GLY A 288 -17.11 0.09 11.63
C GLY A 288 -17.19 1.15 12.71
N GLY A 289 -18.14 0.98 13.64
CA GLY A 289 -18.27 1.85 14.80
C GLY A 289 -18.39 3.34 14.43
N ASN A 290 -17.42 4.15 14.85
CA ASN A 290 -17.36 5.57 14.50
C ASN A 290 -16.53 5.86 13.23
N ALA A 291 -15.93 4.84 12.60
CA ALA A 291 -15.02 4.93 11.46
C ALA A 291 -15.68 4.54 10.11
N GLY A 292 -16.82 3.86 10.12
CA GLY A 292 -17.60 3.58 8.91
C GLY A 292 -18.98 2.98 9.20
N SER A 293 -19.66 2.56 8.14
CA SER A 293 -21.04 2.06 8.22
C SER A 293 -21.16 0.57 8.55
N CYS A 294 -20.06 -0.18 8.63
CA CYS A 294 -20.09 -1.62 8.85
C CYS A 294 -20.50 -1.97 10.29
N THR A 295 -21.39 -2.93 10.44
CA THR A 295 -21.96 -3.35 11.73
C THR A 295 -21.62 -4.80 12.11
N SER A 296 -21.17 -5.60 11.15
CA SER A 296 -20.75 -6.98 11.35
C SER A 296 -19.67 -7.38 10.35
N TYR A 297 -18.89 -8.40 10.72
CA TYR A 297 -17.83 -8.97 9.90
C TYR A 297 -17.97 -10.49 9.86
N ASN A 298 -17.76 -11.06 8.68
CA ASN A 298 -17.66 -12.50 8.49
C ASN A 298 -16.81 -12.75 7.25
N VAL A 299 -15.49 -12.66 7.42
CA VAL A 299 -14.55 -12.75 6.29
C VAL A 299 -14.62 -14.12 5.60
N LYS A 300 -14.83 -15.20 6.35
CA LYS A 300 -15.05 -16.53 5.76
C LYS A 300 -16.23 -16.57 4.78
N GLN A 301 -17.31 -15.85 5.09
CA GLN A 301 -18.45 -15.72 4.18
C GLN A 301 -18.12 -14.84 2.99
N VAL A 302 -17.39 -13.73 3.18
CA VAL A 302 -16.91 -12.88 2.07
C VAL A 302 -16.05 -13.73 1.11
N GLU A 303 -15.08 -14.45 1.65
CA GLU A 303 -14.19 -15.31 0.88
C GLU A 303 -14.93 -16.44 0.13
N ALA A 304 -16.03 -16.96 0.69
CA ALA A 304 -16.82 -18.03 0.08
C ALA A 304 -17.80 -17.53 -0.99
N THR A 305 -18.40 -16.36 -0.78
CA THR A 305 -19.46 -15.83 -1.65
C THR A 305 -18.95 -14.84 -2.70
N SER A 306 -17.76 -14.29 -2.50
CA SER A 306 -17.15 -13.28 -3.38
C SER A 306 -15.75 -13.70 -3.86
N PRO A 307 -15.59 -14.88 -4.49
CA PRO A 307 -14.27 -15.41 -4.88
C PRO A 307 -13.55 -14.57 -5.94
N ASN A 308 -14.26 -13.66 -6.62
CA ASN A 308 -13.69 -12.74 -7.61
C ASN A 308 -13.45 -11.33 -7.07
N LEU A 309 -13.71 -11.08 -5.79
CA LEU A 309 -13.50 -9.78 -5.15
C LEU A 309 -12.05 -9.35 -5.36
N LYS A 310 -11.88 -8.13 -5.88
CA LYS A 310 -10.58 -7.58 -6.21
C LYS A 310 -10.54 -6.07 -6.04
N VAL A 311 -9.32 -5.57 -5.85
CA VAL A 311 -8.98 -4.15 -6.04
C VAL A 311 -8.18 -4.00 -7.33
N THR A 312 -8.33 -2.87 -7.99
CA THR A 312 -7.47 -2.48 -9.12
C THR A 312 -6.84 -1.12 -8.85
N TRP A 313 -5.53 -1.07 -8.97
CA TRP A 313 -4.70 0.13 -8.83
C TRP A 313 -4.16 0.50 -10.19
N SER A 314 -4.16 1.78 -10.52
CA SER A 314 -3.64 2.26 -11.80
C SER A 314 -3.09 3.66 -11.70
N ASP A 315 -2.37 4.07 -12.74
CA ASP A 315 -1.98 5.45 -12.97
C ASP A 315 -1.21 6.06 -11.78
N VAL A 316 -0.28 5.29 -11.23
CA VAL A 316 0.63 5.75 -10.17
C VAL A 316 1.52 6.88 -10.72
N ARG A 317 1.51 8.00 -10.02
CA ARG A 317 2.20 9.24 -10.36
C ARG A 317 2.91 9.78 -9.13
N PHE A 318 4.15 10.19 -9.29
CA PHE A 318 4.97 10.76 -8.22
C PHE A 318 5.73 11.96 -8.72
N GLY A 319 5.67 13.09 -8.03
CA GLY A 319 6.28 14.31 -8.55
C GLY A 319 6.22 15.50 -7.60
N ASP A 320 6.45 16.68 -8.16
CA ASP A 320 6.28 17.93 -7.43
C ASP A 320 4.81 18.16 -7.05
N ILE A 321 4.58 18.95 -6.00
CA ILE A 321 3.22 19.32 -5.57
C ILE A 321 2.44 19.97 -6.73
N ASP A 322 1.18 19.54 -6.90
CA ASP A 322 0.24 19.94 -7.95
C ASP A 322 0.74 19.60 -9.38
N SER A 323 1.48 18.51 -9.55
CA SER A 323 1.95 18.03 -10.86
C SER A 323 1.32 16.71 -11.31
N THR A 324 0.54 16.05 -10.47
CA THR A 324 0.14 14.65 -10.69
C THR A 324 -1.34 14.43 -11.00
N TYR A 325 -2.20 15.45 -11.08
CA TYR A 325 -3.65 15.26 -11.28
C TYR A 325 -4.32 16.35 -12.12
#